data_AF-A0A368ESG9-F1
#
_entry.id   AF-A0A368ESG9-F1
#
_cell.length_a   1.000
_cell.length_b   1.000
_cell.length_c   1.000
_cell.angle_alpha   90.00
_cell.angle_beta   90.00
_cell.angle_gamma   90.00
#
_symmetry.space_group_name_H-M   'P 1'
#
loop_
_entity.id
_entity.type
_entity.pdbx_description
1 polymer ?
#
loop_
_entity_poly.entity_id
_entity_poly.type
_entity_poly.pdbx_seq_one_letter_code
_entity_poly.pdbx_strand_id
1 'polypeptide(L)'
;MSFNDISISRRHIYSLFSVFMLLFVVACEDENKEDEDHTDADGFILETEDGVEAYKEFKGTVTGSVSLGVGDTLHFMVHFLDHDGDEIEHDDHDDHGHDDHGDDHGDDEDGVRVSGANASVAVVEMIEEEHDGHEEKLLQVVGVSKGSTTFKLELMHGDHADYTSTNNVPVTVN
;
A
#
# COMPACT_ATOMS: atom_id res chain seq x y z
N MET A 1 66.94 6.02 17.36
CA MET A 1 65.63 6.08 18.05
C MET A 1 65.85 5.62 19.47
N SER A 2 65.62 6.51 20.44
CA SER A 2 65.94 6.26 21.85
C SER A 2 64.85 5.39 22.50
N PHE A 3 65.21 4.55 23.46
CA PHE A 3 64.30 3.63 24.17
C PHE A 3 63.10 4.34 24.83
N ASN A 4 63.17 5.65 25.05
CA ASN A 4 62.08 6.45 25.62
C ASN A 4 60.90 6.64 24.65
N ASP A 5 61.12 6.70 23.33
CA ASP A 5 60.06 6.95 22.33
C ASP A 5 59.07 5.77 22.21
N ILE A 6 59.56 4.55 22.39
CA ILE A 6 58.76 3.31 22.32
C ILE A 6 57.81 3.19 23.52
N SER A 7 58.22 3.68 24.70
CA SER A 7 57.43 3.58 25.93
C SER A 7 56.24 4.54 25.96
N ILE A 8 56.41 5.74 25.40
CA ILE A 8 55.38 6.78 25.32
C ILE A 8 54.30 6.37 24.31
N SER A 9 54.72 5.86 23.14
CA SER A 9 53.82 5.32 22.10
C SER A 9 52.89 4.21 22.63
N ARG A 10 53.43 3.23 23.37
CA ARG A 10 52.61 2.12 23.93
C ARG A 10 51.57 2.62 24.93
N ARG A 11 51.88 3.61 25.76
CA ARG A 11 50.93 4.14 26.77
C ARG A 11 49.76 4.88 26.12
N HIS A 12 50.00 5.57 25.00
CA HIS A 12 48.94 6.22 24.22
C HIS A 12 48.10 5.22 23.43
N ILE A 13 48.70 4.16 22.90
CA ILE A 13 47.98 3.07 22.22
C ILE A 13 47.02 2.36 23.18
N TYR A 14 47.46 2.00 24.39
CA TYR A 14 46.59 1.36 25.39
C TYR A 14 45.47 2.30 25.88
N SER A 15 45.75 3.61 25.99
CA SER A 15 44.73 4.60 26.35
C SER A 15 43.67 4.78 25.25
N LEU A 16 44.08 4.81 23.98
CA LEU A 16 43.16 4.91 22.83
C LEU A 16 42.31 3.65 22.68
N PHE A 17 42.90 2.47 22.86
CA PHE A 17 42.18 1.20 22.79
C PHE A 17 41.15 1.04 23.93
N SER A 18 41.48 1.52 25.13
CA SER A 18 40.58 1.51 26.28
C SER A 18 39.39 2.46 26.15
N VAL A 19 39.56 3.60 25.47
CA VAL A 19 38.46 4.55 25.19
C VAL A 19 37.55 4.01 24.08
N PHE A 20 38.12 3.34 23.07
CA PHE A 20 37.35 2.72 21.99
C PHE A 20 36.46 1.58 22.50
N MET A 21 36.94 0.76 23.45
CA MET A 21 36.13 -0.33 24.02
C MET A 21 34.92 0.15 24.84
N LEU A 22 34.98 1.35 25.42
CA LEU A 22 33.85 1.93 26.19
C LEU A 22 32.71 2.43 25.28
N LEU A 23 32.97 2.62 23.98
CA LEU A 23 31.96 3.09 23.01
C LEU A 23 31.09 1.98 22.44
N PHE A 24 31.43 0.70 22.64
CA PHE A 24 30.66 -0.43 22.07
C PHE A 24 29.44 -0.85 22.90
N VAL A 25 29.35 -0.47 24.17
CA VAL A 25 28.33 -1.00 25.08
C VAL A 25 26.98 -0.26 24.98
N VAL A 26 26.90 0.84 24.23
CA VAL A 26 25.68 1.64 24.03
C VAL A 26 25.01 1.33 22.68
N ALA A 27 25.61 0.49 21.83
CA ALA A 27 25.11 0.17 20.50
C ALA A 27 24.30 -1.13 20.42
N CYS A 28 23.68 -1.55 21.54
CA CYS A 28 22.55 -2.46 21.49
C CYS A 28 21.31 -1.62 21.75
N GLU A 29 20.90 -0.91 20.71
CA GLU A 29 19.60 -0.28 20.61
C GLU A 29 18.60 -1.40 20.31
N ASP A 30 17.52 -1.42 21.08
CA ASP A 30 16.46 -2.43 21.03
C ASP A 30 15.88 -2.51 19.62
N GLU A 31 16.23 -3.57 18.88
CA GLU A 31 15.76 -3.82 17.52
C GLU A 31 14.84 -5.04 17.49
N ASN A 32 13.69 -4.89 18.16
CA ASN A 32 12.45 -5.55 17.73
C ASN A 32 11.62 -4.47 17.03
N LYS A 33 11.95 -4.17 15.77
CA LYS A 33 10.92 -3.69 14.86
C LYS A 33 10.21 -4.95 14.43
N GLU A 34 8.99 -5.13 14.90
CA GLU A 34 8.08 -6.04 14.22
C GLU A 34 7.99 -5.48 12.80
N ASP A 35 8.46 -6.26 11.82
CA ASP A 35 8.34 -5.91 10.42
C ASP A 35 6.83 -5.86 10.16
N GLU A 36 6.28 -4.65 10.15
CA GLU A 36 4.90 -4.37 9.76
C GLU A 36 4.73 -4.96 8.36
N ASP A 37 3.83 -5.93 8.22
CA ASP A 37 3.72 -6.78 7.03
C ASP A 37 3.12 -5.95 5.87
N HIS A 38 3.97 -5.20 5.17
CA HIS A 38 3.56 -4.36 4.05
C HIS A 38 3.21 -5.23 2.84
N THR A 39 2.07 -4.97 2.22
CA THR A 39 1.70 -5.61 0.95
C THR A 39 2.31 -4.81 -0.20
N ASP A 40 3.57 -5.11 -0.53
CA ASP A 40 4.31 -4.49 -1.64
C ASP A 40 3.69 -4.87 -3.00
N ALA A 41 2.71 -4.11 -3.47
CA ALA A 41 2.13 -4.30 -4.81
C ALA A 41 2.91 -3.52 -5.88
N ASP A 42 3.05 -4.12 -7.06
CA ASP A 42 3.67 -3.51 -8.26
C ASP A 42 2.62 -3.17 -9.34
N GLY A 43 1.34 -3.41 -9.06
CA GLY A 43 0.22 -3.16 -9.97
C GLY A 43 -1.14 -3.54 -9.40
N PHE A 44 -2.18 -3.36 -10.22
CA PHE A 44 -3.53 -3.83 -9.92
C PHE A 44 -4.35 -4.07 -11.19
N ILE A 45 -5.42 -4.85 -11.05
CA ILE A 45 -6.41 -5.16 -12.07
C ILE A 45 -7.78 -4.71 -11.57
N LEU A 46 -8.58 -4.14 -12.46
CA LEU A 46 -10.02 -3.97 -12.27
C LEU A 46 -10.73 -5.04 -13.09
N GLU A 47 -11.34 -6.00 -12.40
CA GLU A 47 -12.09 -7.09 -13.00
C GLU A 47 -13.59 -6.86 -12.83
N THR A 48 -14.38 -7.03 -13.88
CA THR A 48 -15.85 -6.99 -13.78
C THR A 48 -16.39 -8.29 -13.17
N GLU A 49 -17.61 -8.29 -12.64
CA GLU A 49 -18.30 -9.50 -12.15
C GLU A 49 -18.30 -10.70 -13.12
N ASP A 50 -18.27 -10.44 -14.44
CA ASP A 50 -18.19 -11.49 -15.47
C ASP A 50 -16.77 -12.10 -15.66
N GLY A 51 -15.78 -11.71 -14.86
CA GLY A 51 -14.38 -12.16 -14.97
C GLY A 51 -13.61 -11.51 -16.12
N VAL A 52 -13.95 -10.27 -16.49
CA VAL A 52 -13.28 -9.53 -17.57
C VAL A 52 -12.38 -8.44 -17.00
N GLU A 53 -11.08 -8.50 -17.32
CA GLU A 53 -10.14 -7.43 -17.01
C GLU A 53 -10.47 -6.15 -17.81
N ALA A 54 -11.08 -5.17 -17.15
CA ALA A 54 -11.43 -3.89 -17.75
C ALA A 54 -10.23 -2.92 -17.78
N TYR A 55 -9.36 -3.02 -16.78
CA TYR A 55 -8.16 -2.22 -16.64
C TYR A 55 -7.07 -3.03 -15.93
N LYS A 56 -5.82 -2.82 -16.34
CA LYS A 56 -4.65 -3.35 -15.65
C LYS A 56 -3.53 -2.32 -15.68
N GLU A 57 -2.94 -2.08 -14.52
CA GLU A 57 -1.66 -1.41 -14.39
C GLU A 57 -0.64 -2.39 -13.80
N PHE A 58 0.55 -2.45 -14.40
CA PHE A 58 1.66 -3.21 -13.84
C PHE A 58 3.00 -2.54 -14.17
N LYS A 59 3.77 -2.20 -13.13
CA LYS A 59 5.07 -1.51 -13.24
C LYS A 59 5.03 -0.29 -14.17
N GLY A 60 3.95 0.50 -14.03
CA GLY A 60 3.68 1.70 -14.81
C GLY A 60 3.17 1.47 -16.24
N THR A 61 3.04 0.22 -16.70
CA THR A 61 2.43 -0.12 -17.98
C THR A 61 0.93 -0.29 -17.80
N VAL A 62 0.13 0.36 -18.65
CA VAL A 62 -1.34 0.37 -18.55
C VAL A 62 -1.98 -0.27 -19.78
N THR A 63 -3.02 -1.08 -19.54
CA THR A 63 -3.95 -1.58 -20.54
C THR A 63 -5.40 -1.40 -20.10
N GLY A 64 -6.29 -1.14 -21.06
CA GLY A 64 -7.72 -0.97 -20.77
C GLY A 64 -8.11 0.44 -20.32
N SER A 65 -9.39 0.60 -19.98
CA SER A 65 -10.00 1.85 -19.52
C SER A 65 -11.42 1.58 -19.06
N VAL A 66 -11.94 2.39 -18.14
CA VAL A 66 -13.33 2.31 -17.70
C VAL A 66 -14.22 3.13 -18.65
N SER A 67 -15.28 2.51 -19.16
CA SER A 67 -16.25 3.15 -20.05
C SER A 67 -17.66 2.73 -19.71
N LEU A 68 -18.54 3.71 -19.47
CA LEU A 68 -19.94 3.49 -19.09
C LEU A 68 -20.85 4.58 -19.70
N GLY A 69 -22.17 4.40 -19.66
CA GLY A 69 -23.15 5.40 -20.05
C GLY A 69 -23.54 6.33 -18.90
N VAL A 70 -24.25 7.41 -19.23
CA VAL A 70 -24.87 8.28 -18.21
C VAL A 70 -25.97 7.53 -17.48
N GLY A 71 -25.87 7.45 -16.15
CA GLY A 71 -26.78 6.74 -15.26
C GLY A 71 -26.42 5.27 -15.04
N ASP A 72 -25.43 4.74 -15.77
CA ASP A 72 -24.95 3.38 -15.56
C ASP A 72 -24.08 3.30 -14.30
N THR A 73 -24.04 2.11 -13.72
CA THR A 73 -23.17 1.75 -12.60
C THR A 73 -22.40 0.50 -12.99
N LEU A 74 -21.09 0.52 -12.75
CA LEU A 74 -20.21 -0.64 -12.90
C LEU A 74 -19.58 -0.96 -11.54
N HIS A 75 -19.50 -2.25 -11.23
CA HIS A 75 -18.78 -2.78 -10.08
C HIS A 75 -17.55 -3.52 -10.55
N PHE A 76 -16.45 -3.34 -9.84
CA PHE A 76 -15.19 -4.01 -10.11
C PHE A 76 -14.60 -4.62 -8.85
N MET A 77 -14.05 -5.81 -8.99
CA MET A 77 -13.12 -6.41 -8.03
C MET A 77 -11.72 -5.81 -8.28
N VAL A 78 -11.01 -5.47 -7.21
CA VAL A 78 -9.67 -4.89 -7.27
C VAL A 78 -8.67 -5.95 -6.86
N HIS A 79 -7.85 -6.41 -7.81
CA HIS A 79 -6.82 -7.42 -7.56
C HIS A 79 -5.45 -6.75 -7.60
N PHE A 80 -4.72 -6.75 -6.48
CA PHE A 80 -3.35 -6.23 -6.45
C PHE A 80 -2.37 -7.28 -6.98
N LEU A 81 -1.30 -6.80 -7.60
CA LEU A 81 -0.30 -7.65 -8.23
C LEU A 81 1.04 -7.53 -7.51
N ASP A 82 1.69 -8.67 -7.29
CA ASP A 82 3.03 -8.75 -6.71
C ASP A 82 4.12 -8.34 -7.71
N HIS A 83 5.38 -8.51 -7.32
CA HIS A 83 6.51 -8.20 -8.19
C HIS A 83 6.54 -9.02 -9.49
N ASP A 84 6.05 -10.25 -9.51
CA ASP A 84 6.06 -11.10 -10.69
C ASP A 84 4.83 -10.85 -11.58
N GLY A 85 3.86 -10.09 -11.08
CA GLY A 85 2.61 -9.73 -11.75
C GLY A 85 1.51 -10.75 -11.51
N ASP A 86 1.70 -11.63 -10.53
CA ASP A 86 0.71 -12.56 -10.03
C ASP A 86 -0.17 -11.85 -9.00
N GLU A 87 -1.41 -12.29 -8.87
CA GLU A 87 -2.34 -11.73 -7.90
C GLU A 87 -1.86 -12.02 -6.48
N ILE A 88 -1.86 -10.98 -5.64
CA ILE A 88 -1.65 -11.12 -4.20
C ILE A 88 -2.96 -11.66 -3.63
N GLU A 89 -2.92 -12.90 -3.14
CA GLU A 89 -4.03 -13.46 -2.37
C GLU A 89 -4.19 -12.63 -1.10
N HIS A 90 -5.23 -11.80 -1.04
CA HIS A 90 -5.76 -11.36 0.24
C HIS A 90 -6.50 -12.55 0.82
N ASP A 91 -5.91 -13.21 1.81
CA ASP A 91 -6.70 -14.10 2.65
C ASP A 91 -7.77 -13.21 3.33
N ASP A 92 -9.04 -13.39 2.95
CA ASP A 92 -10.22 -12.82 3.65
C ASP A 92 -10.34 -13.28 5.11
N HIS A 93 -9.33 -13.98 5.61
CA HIS A 93 -9.12 -14.12 7.03
C HIS A 93 -8.67 -12.77 7.58
N ASP A 94 -9.66 -12.04 8.08
CA ASP A 94 -9.58 -11.42 9.40
C ASP A 94 -8.93 -12.41 10.39
N ASP A 95 -7.62 -12.64 10.31
CA ASP A 95 -6.91 -13.29 11.39
C ASP A 95 -6.84 -12.25 12.49
N HIS A 96 -7.86 -12.34 13.32
CA HIS A 96 -7.95 -11.80 14.66
C HIS A 96 -6.62 -11.99 15.42
N GLY A 97 -5.67 -11.11 15.15
CA GLY A 97 -4.48 -10.82 15.95
C GLY A 97 -4.66 -9.58 16.82
N HIS A 98 -5.85 -8.96 16.83
CA HIS A 98 -6.15 -7.90 17.79
C HIS A 98 -6.53 -8.49 19.13
N ASP A 99 -5.51 -8.73 19.94
CA ASP A 99 -5.61 -8.77 21.39
C ASP A 99 -6.46 -7.58 21.88
N ASP A 100 -7.53 -7.94 22.57
CA ASP A 100 -8.42 -7.18 23.46
C ASP A 100 -7.82 -5.87 24.03
N HIS A 101 -7.83 -4.80 23.23
CA HIS A 101 -7.72 -3.43 23.71
C HIS A 101 -8.68 -2.54 22.92
N GLY A 102 -9.85 -2.33 23.53
CA GLY A 102 -10.77 -1.29 23.11
C GLY A 102 -10.12 0.07 23.24
N ASP A 103 -9.68 0.61 22.12
CA ASP A 103 -9.37 2.01 21.97
C ASP A 103 -10.04 2.54 20.69
N ASP A 104 -10.64 3.70 20.86
CA ASP A 104 -11.33 4.56 19.92
C ASP A 104 -10.35 5.01 18.82
N HIS A 105 -10.17 4.19 17.77
CA HIS A 105 -9.34 4.52 16.62
C HIS A 105 -10.21 5.08 15.49
N GLY A 106 -10.01 6.36 15.18
CA GLY A 106 -10.66 7.02 14.05
C GLY A 106 -9.91 6.78 12.74
N ASP A 107 -10.67 6.67 11.65
CA ASP A 107 -10.38 7.02 10.25
C ASP A 107 -9.04 6.59 9.58
N ASP A 108 -8.18 5.81 10.22
CA ASP A 108 -6.94 5.26 9.63
C ASP A 108 -7.17 3.79 9.21
N GLU A 109 -8.24 3.55 8.44
CA GLU A 109 -8.72 2.22 8.06
C GLU A 109 -7.87 1.61 6.94
N ASP A 110 -7.34 0.41 7.17
CA ASP A 110 -6.68 -0.41 6.15
C ASP A 110 -7.60 -0.67 4.94
N GLY A 111 -7.01 -0.75 3.75
CA GLY A 111 -7.70 -1.16 2.53
C GLY A 111 -7.63 -0.16 1.38
N VAL A 112 -8.55 -0.28 0.42
CA VAL A 112 -8.47 0.45 -0.84
C VAL A 112 -9.10 1.83 -0.73
N ARG A 113 -8.36 2.86 -1.15
CA ARG A 113 -8.82 4.25 -1.22
C ARG A 113 -8.83 4.75 -2.66
N VAL A 114 -9.84 5.55 -2.98
CA VAL A 114 -9.99 6.17 -4.30
C VAL A 114 -10.10 7.69 -4.20
N SER A 115 -9.45 8.40 -5.11
CA SER A 115 -9.49 9.86 -5.14
C SER A 115 -9.34 10.45 -6.55
N GLY A 116 -9.55 11.76 -6.70
CA GLY A 116 -9.25 12.50 -7.93
C GLY A 116 -10.35 12.53 -9.01
N ALA A 117 -11.37 11.67 -8.91
CA ALA A 117 -12.50 11.69 -9.85
C ALA A 117 -13.27 13.02 -9.78
N ASN A 118 -13.66 13.54 -10.94
CA ASN A 118 -14.60 14.64 -11.02
C ASN A 118 -16.03 14.10 -10.90
N ALA A 119 -16.60 14.24 -9.70
CA ALA A 119 -17.96 13.80 -9.36
C ALA A 119 -19.08 14.38 -10.26
N SER A 120 -18.82 15.49 -10.99
CA SER A 120 -19.78 15.98 -11.98
C SER A 120 -19.85 15.11 -13.24
N VAL A 121 -18.81 14.31 -13.52
CA VAL A 121 -18.71 13.39 -14.67
C VAL A 121 -18.97 11.96 -14.21
N ALA A 122 -18.23 11.48 -13.21
CA ALA A 122 -18.43 10.15 -12.63
C ALA A 122 -18.08 10.17 -11.14
N VAL A 123 -18.84 9.40 -10.35
CA VAL A 123 -18.54 9.14 -8.94
C VAL A 123 -17.86 7.78 -8.85
N VAL A 124 -16.77 7.71 -8.10
CA VAL A 124 -15.97 6.49 -7.92
C VAL A 124 -15.70 6.29 -6.43
N GLU A 125 -16.18 5.18 -5.88
CA GLU A 125 -16.18 4.91 -4.43
C GLU A 125 -16.01 3.41 -4.18
N MET A 126 -15.37 3.04 -3.07
CA MET A 126 -15.42 1.67 -2.57
C MET A 126 -16.75 1.46 -1.85
N ILE A 127 -17.39 0.32 -2.09
CA ILE A 127 -18.62 -0.09 -1.43
C ILE A 127 -18.44 -1.49 -0.86
N GLU A 128 -19.24 -1.80 0.16
CA GLU A 128 -19.38 -3.15 0.69
C GLU A 128 -20.75 -3.68 0.26
N GLU A 129 -20.76 -4.84 -0.41
CA GLU A 129 -21.98 -5.56 -0.74
C GLU A 129 -22.02 -6.90 -0.02
N GLU A 130 -23.15 -7.22 0.61
CA GLU A 130 -23.35 -8.52 1.27
C GLU A 130 -23.84 -9.54 0.23
N HIS A 131 -23.01 -10.53 -0.08
CA HIS A 131 -23.35 -11.63 -0.98
C HIS A 131 -23.25 -12.97 -0.25
N ASP A 132 -24.35 -13.73 -0.22
CA ASP A 132 -24.45 -15.03 0.47
C ASP A 132 -24.00 -15.03 1.96
N GLY A 133 -24.06 -13.87 2.63
CA GLY A 133 -23.64 -13.68 4.03
C GLY A 133 -22.15 -13.40 4.22
N HIS A 134 -21.45 -13.07 3.14
CA HIS A 134 -20.07 -12.57 3.12
C HIS A 134 -20.07 -11.12 2.63
N GLU A 135 -19.25 -10.26 3.23
CA GLU A 135 -19.08 -8.87 2.81
C GLU A 135 -17.99 -8.81 1.73
N GLU A 136 -18.35 -8.36 0.54
CA GLU A 136 -17.42 -8.17 -0.58
C GLU A 136 -17.17 -6.67 -0.80
N LYS A 137 -15.88 -6.28 -0.85
CA LYS A 137 -15.47 -4.90 -1.12
C LYS A 137 -15.32 -4.69 -2.63
N LEU A 138 -16.18 -3.86 -3.20
CA LEU A 138 -16.22 -3.58 -4.65
C LEU A 138 -15.92 -2.12 -4.94
N LEU A 139 -15.25 -1.87 -6.05
CA LEU A 139 -15.09 -0.54 -6.61
C LEU A 139 -16.32 -0.20 -7.47
N GLN A 140 -17.11 0.77 -7.04
CA GLN A 140 -18.27 1.26 -7.78
C GLN A 140 -17.91 2.49 -8.62
N VAL A 141 -18.30 2.48 -9.90
CA VAL A 141 -18.20 3.64 -10.81
C VAL A 141 -19.59 4.00 -11.34
N VAL A 142 -20.08 5.19 -11.01
CA VAL A 142 -21.39 5.70 -11.45
C VAL A 142 -21.22 6.83 -12.46
N GLY A 143 -21.81 6.68 -13.65
CA GLY A 143 -21.77 7.69 -14.70
C GLY A 143 -22.76 8.84 -14.42
N VAL A 144 -22.28 10.05 -14.17
CA VAL A 144 -23.13 11.21 -13.82
C VAL A 144 -23.47 12.05 -15.05
N SER A 145 -22.47 12.39 -15.87
CA SER A 145 -22.68 13.17 -17.09
C SER A 145 -21.64 12.86 -18.15
N LYS A 146 -22.02 13.05 -19.42
CA LYS A 146 -21.14 12.76 -20.56
C LYS A 146 -19.83 13.55 -20.46
N GLY A 147 -18.70 12.85 -20.52
CA GLY A 147 -17.38 13.45 -20.39
C GLY A 147 -16.31 12.41 -20.06
N SER A 148 -15.15 12.90 -19.66
CA SER A 148 -14.05 12.05 -19.19
C SER A 148 -13.54 12.57 -17.86
N THR A 149 -13.15 11.64 -16.99
CA THR A 149 -12.45 11.92 -15.74
C THR A 149 -11.40 10.84 -15.49
N THR A 150 -10.65 10.99 -14.41
CA THR A 150 -9.66 10.00 -14.00
C THR A 150 -9.69 9.88 -12.50
N PHE A 151 -9.38 8.71 -11.95
CA PHE A 151 -9.18 8.53 -10.52
C PHE A 151 -7.81 7.92 -10.22
N LYS A 152 -7.40 8.06 -8.97
CA LYS A 152 -6.19 7.48 -8.38
C LYS A 152 -6.62 6.42 -7.38
N LEU A 153 -5.91 5.30 -7.35
CA LEU A 153 -6.16 4.18 -6.44
C LEU A 153 -4.96 3.99 -5.51
N GLU A 154 -5.23 3.78 -4.24
CA GLU A 154 -4.22 3.61 -3.18
C GLU A 154 -4.61 2.39 -2.33
N LEU A 155 -3.64 1.53 -2.01
CA LEU A 155 -3.77 0.49 -0.98
C LEU A 155 -3.17 1.07 0.29
N MET A 156 -4.02 1.30 1.29
CA MET A 156 -3.66 1.92 2.57
C MET A 156 -3.40 0.84 3.61
N HIS A 157 -2.38 1.08 4.44
CA HIS A 157 -2.08 0.36 5.66
C HIS A 157 -1.81 1.41 6.75
N GLY A 158 -2.75 1.56 7.68
CA GLY A 158 -2.79 2.64 8.65
C GLY A 158 -2.67 4.03 8.00
N ASP A 159 -1.58 4.75 8.28
CA ASP A 159 -1.37 6.14 7.86
C ASP A 159 -0.63 6.30 6.52
N HIS A 160 -0.19 5.20 5.90
CA HIS A 160 0.58 5.21 4.67
C HIS A 160 -0.03 4.29 3.60
N ALA A 161 0.38 4.53 2.36
CA ALA A 161 -0.04 3.70 1.24
C ALA A 161 1.07 2.69 0.92
N ASP A 162 0.77 1.40 1.06
CA ASP A 162 1.62 0.29 0.58
C ASP A 162 1.69 0.30 -0.95
N TYR A 163 0.62 0.74 -1.61
CA TYR A 163 0.61 0.97 -3.05
C TYR A 163 -0.08 2.26 -3.44
N THR A 164 0.45 2.89 -4.48
CA THR A 164 -0.13 4.05 -5.13
C THR A 164 -0.10 3.85 -6.64
N SER A 165 -1.26 3.94 -7.29
CA SER A 165 -1.36 3.86 -8.75
C SER A 165 -0.41 4.86 -9.42
N THR A 166 0.47 4.37 -10.29
CA THR A 166 1.48 5.18 -11.00
C THR A 166 0.82 6.07 -12.05
N ASN A 167 -0.25 5.58 -12.69
CA ASN A 167 -1.07 6.33 -13.61
C ASN A 167 -2.49 6.47 -13.06
N ASN A 168 -3.14 7.59 -13.37
CA ASN A 168 -4.56 7.71 -13.06
C ASN A 168 -5.38 6.83 -14.02
N VAL A 169 -6.37 6.12 -13.47
CA VAL A 169 -7.30 5.28 -14.22
C VAL A 169 -8.24 6.16 -15.04
N PRO A 170 -8.31 6.02 -16.37
CA PRO A 170 -9.20 6.80 -17.20
C PRO A 170 -10.64 6.27 -17.15
N VAL A 171 -11.59 7.19 -17.00
CA VAL A 171 -13.04 6.94 -17.04
C VAL A 171 -13.68 7.78 -18.14
N THR A 172 -14.46 7.15 -19.01
CA THR A 172 -15.26 7.85 -20.04
C THR A 172 -16.75 7.53 -19.88
N VAL A 173 -17.56 8.58 -19.75
CA VAL A 173 -19.02 8.50 -19.69
C VAL A 173 -19.60 8.94 -21.03
N ASN A 174 -20.34 8.06 -21.71
CA ASN A 174 -20.79 8.24 -23.11
C ASN A 174 -22.21 8.79 -23.25
#